data_AF-A0A957U430-F1
#
_entry.id   AF-A0A957U430-F1
#
_cell.length_a   1.000
_cell.length_b   1.000
_cell.length_c   1.000
_cell.angle_alpha   90.00
_cell.angle_beta   90.00
_cell.angle_gamma   90.00
#
_symmetry.space_group_name_H-M   'P 1'
#
loop_
_entity.id
_entity.type
_entity.pdbx_description
1 polymer ?
#
loop_
_entity_poly.entity_id
_entity_poly.type
_entity_poly.pdbx_seq_one_letter_code
_entity_poly.pdbx_strand_id
1 'polypeptide(L)'
;RIGFAFDYGSDQFQGGTRHASISPGGGPQKDGEDPHFPYGKEQVYPGGQFDYHLRPFEAAFAAGTAQIMPYYGVPVGLDVEEVGFGYNKAIITNLLRGRYGFDGVVCTDYGLVHDKQIMGGTMLATAWGVEHLNIPARVARIMDAGCDMLGGESCPEVIVQLVEDGQISQARLDESVRRILRDKFRLGLFDNPYVDPAAAEQIVGNARFRAAGTEAQRKSLVLLKNDRRAGAPVLPLAGRPTLYIERLDPAAVNRYADITSDLDAADWAILRLDTPFQTRDTGNFLEGMFHAGDLDFKEEAKSRILDILARRPTIVVIHLDRPAVLPEIGDACAALVGEFGAADEAILALIFGQVDPVGKLPFELPRTMAAVVQQKPDVPYDSADPLFPFGHGLSYSHADPA
;
A
#
# COMPACT_ATOMS: atom_id res chain seq x y z
N ARG A 1 2.25 -3.65 0.64
CA ARG A 1 2.06 -2.29 0.09
C ARG A 1 0.76 -2.23 -0.72
N ILE A 2 -0.40 -2.05 -0.09
CA ILE A 2 -1.63 -1.67 -0.82
C ILE A 2 -1.60 -0.14 -0.92
N GLY A 3 -0.86 0.35 -1.89
CA GLY A 3 -0.74 1.78 -2.17
C GLY A 3 -1.87 2.20 -3.09
N PHE A 4 -2.93 2.78 -2.53
CA PHE A 4 -3.80 3.62 -3.32
C PHE A 4 -3.00 4.86 -3.72
N ALA A 5 -2.58 4.96 -4.99
CA ALA A 5 -2.22 6.26 -5.52
C ALA A 5 -3.55 6.99 -5.73
N PHE A 6 -3.91 7.87 -4.80
CA PHE A 6 -4.83 8.97 -5.05
C PHE A 6 -4.02 10.25 -4.84
N ASP A 7 -3.80 10.98 -5.92
CA ASP A 7 -3.28 12.34 -5.81
C ASP A 7 -4.47 13.30 -5.62
N TYR A 8 -4.60 13.87 -4.41
CA TYR A 8 -5.57 14.91 -4.07
C TYR A 8 -4.87 16.26 -3.95
N GLY A 9 -4.34 16.77 -5.07
CA GLY A 9 -3.90 18.17 -5.21
C GLY A 9 -4.88 18.97 -6.06
N SER A 10 -5.33 20.14 -5.58
CA SER A 10 -6.17 21.09 -6.33
C SER A 10 -5.38 22.02 -7.23
N ASP A 11 -4.06 22.11 -7.08
CA ASP A 11 -3.28 23.15 -7.77
C ASP A 11 -1.93 22.60 -8.22
N GLN A 12 -1.77 22.55 -9.54
CA GLN A 12 -0.55 22.38 -10.33
C GLN A 12 0.51 21.40 -9.81
N PHE A 13 0.62 20.26 -10.47
CA PHE A 13 1.86 19.51 -10.54
C PHE A 13 2.13 19.03 -11.97
N GLN A 14 3.36 19.23 -12.42
CA GLN A 14 3.85 18.79 -13.73
C GLN A 14 3.82 17.26 -13.80
N GLY A 15 3.11 16.74 -14.80
CA GLY A 15 3.16 15.33 -15.18
C GLY A 15 2.26 14.37 -14.38
N GLY A 16 1.55 14.84 -13.35
CA GLY A 16 0.62 14.02 -12.56
C GLY A 16 -0.81 14.56 -12.67
N THR A 17 -1.58 14.03 -13.60
CA THR A 17 -3.05 14.07 -13.47
C THR A 17 -3.46 13.26 -12.25
N ARG A 18 -4.53 13.66 -11.54
CA ARG A 18 -5.16 12.80 -10.52
C ARG A 18 -5.40 11.42 -11.12
N HIS A 19 -4.63 10.46 -10.64
CA HIS A 19 -4.62 9.09 -11.11
C HIS A 19 -5.19 8.25 -9.97
N ALA A 20 -6.21 7.45 -10.24
CA ALA A 20 -6.66 6.42 -9.32
C ALA A 20 -6.09 5.08 -9.81
N SER A 21 -5.16 4.50 -9.05
CA SER A 21 -4.60 3.19 -9.36
C SER A 21 -5.45 2.06 -8.76
N ILE A 22 -5.47 0.89 -9.43
CA ILE A 22 -5.99 -0.40 -8.95
C ILE A 22 -7.53 -0.54 -9.00
N SER A 23 -8.15 -0.29 -10.15
CA SER A 23 -9.60 -0.45 -10.37
C SER A 23 -10.00 -1.84 -10.93
N PRO A 24 -11.15 -2.42 -10.53
CA PRO A 24 -11.96 -2.12 -9.36
C PRO A 24 -11.39 -2.83 -8.12
N GLY A 25 -10.75 -2.06 -7.24
CA GLY A 25 -10.28 -2.47 -5.91
C GLY A 25 -9.50 -3.79 -5.87
N GLY A 26 -8.21 -3.78 -6.22
CA GLY A 26 -7.32 -4.95 -6.21
C GLY A 26 -6.90 -5.50 -4.84
N GLY A 27 -7.71 -5.28 -3.80
CA GLY A 27 -7.47 -5.81 -2.45
C GLY A 27 -7.88 -7.27 -2.21
N PRO A 28 -8.97 -7.81 -2.81
CA PRO A 28 -9.50 -9.12 -2.45
C PRO A 28 -8.86 -10.24 -3.27
N GLN A 29 -7.53 -10.28 -3.27
CA GLN A 29 -6.79 -11.34 -3.94
C GLN A 29 -6.93 -12.64 -3.13
N LYS A 30 -7.15 -13.75 -3.84
CA LYS A 30 -7.26 -15.06 -3.22
C LYS A 30 -5.97 -15.38 -2.46
N ASP A 31 -6.13 -15.85 -1.23
CA ASP A 31 -5.03 -16.20 -0.32
C ASP A 31 -4.05 -15.06 0.01
N GLY A 32 -4.38 -13.81 -0.35
CA GLY A 32 -3.52 -12.64 -0.13
C GLY A 32 -2.27 -12.59 -1.01
N GLU A 33 -2.26 -13.35 -2.11
CA GLU A 33 -1.14 -13.42 -3.05
C GLU A 33 -1.15 -12.25 -4.04
N ASP A 34 0.00 -11.86 -4.61
CA ASP A 34 0.05 -10.71 -5.51
C ASP A 34 -0.10 -11.14 -7.00
N PRO A 35 -0.95 -10.47 -7.81
CA PRO A 35 -1.22 -10.84 -9.20
C PRO A 35 -0.13 -10.44 -10.18
N HIS A 36 0.99 -9.87 -9.76
CA HIS A 36 2.19 -9.86 -10.61
C HIS A 36 2.68 -11.30 -10.89
N PHE A 37 2.28 -12.28 -10.05
CA PHE A 37 2.71 -13.66 -10.16
C PHE A 37 1.56 -14.59 -10.59
N PRO A 38 1.85 -15.68 -11.34
CA PRO A 38 0.81 -16.59 -11.84
C PRO A 38 -0.08 -17.21 -10.76
N TYR A 39 0.45 -17.44 -9.56
CA TYR A 39 -0.27 -18.02 -8.43
C TYR A 39 -1.20 -17.01 -7.74
N GLY A 40 -0.97 -15.71 -7.92
CA GLY A 40 -1.75 -14.65 -7.29
C GLY A 40 -2.77 -14.03 -8.21
N LYS A 41 -3.06 -14.58 -9.40
CA LYS A 41 -3.91 -13.93 -10.41
C LYS A 41 -5.40 -13.86 -10.06
N GLU A 42 -5.88 -14.73 -9.18
CA GLU A 42 -7.31 -14.86 -8.87
C GLU A 42 -7.78 -13.80 -7.85
N GLN A 43 -8.71 -12.94 -8.27
CA GLN A 43 -9.38 -11.97 -7.39
C GLN A 43 -10.81 -12.43 -7.12
N VAL A 44 -11.14 -12.64 -5.84
CA VAL A 44 -12.34 -13.37 -5.39
C VAL A 44 -13.20 -12.52 -4.47
N TYR A 45 -14.52 -12.75 -4.47
CA TYR A 45 -15.47 -11.98 -3.64
C TYR A 45 -16.38 -12.89 -2.80
N PRO A 46 -15.84 -13.74 -1.90
CA PRO A 46 -16.62 -14.70 -1.14
C PRO A 46 -17.59 -14.06 -0.13
N GLY A 47 -17.41 -12.80 0.23
CA GLY A 47 -18.34 -11.99 1.00
C GLY A 47 -19.42 -11.29 0.18
N GLY A 48 -19.36 -11.36 -1.15
CA GLY A 48 -20.26 -10.63 -2.05
C GLY A 48 -20.05 -9.11 -2.00
N GLN A 49 -18.86 -8.65 -1.62
CA GLN A 49 -18.57 -7.24 -1.36
C GLN A 49 -18.00 -6.49 -2.57
N PHE A 50 -18.26 -6.94 -3.81
CA PHE A 50 -17.75 -6.27 -5.01
C PHE A 50 -18.06 -4.76 -5.03
N ASP A 51 -19.30 -4.37 -4.74
CA ASP A 51 -19.70 -2.95 -4.69
C ASP A 51 -18.99 -2.16 -3.58
N TYR A 52 -18.62 -2.80 -2.46
CA TYR A 52 -17.84 -2.14 -1.40
C TYR A 52 -16.47 -1.67 -1.94
N HIS A 53 -15.82 -2.50 -2.75
CA HIS A 53 -14.52 -2.20 -3.37
C HIS A 53 -14.59 -1.10 -4.44
N LEU A 54 -15.79 -0.70 -4.88
CA LEU A 54 -16.00 0.42 -5.80
C LEU A 54 -16.07 1.78 -5.09
N ARG A 55 -16.38 1.82 -3.78
CA ARG A 55 -16.60 3.07 -3.03
C ARG A 55 -15.45 4.07 -3.10
N PRO A 56 -14.16 3.66 -3.01
CA PRO A 56 -13.06 4.62 -3.18
C PRO A 56 -13.02 5.25 -4.57
N PHE A 57 -13.43 4.50 -5.60
CA PHE A 57 -13.48 4.99 -6.98
C PHE A 57 -14.65 5.94 -7.21
N GLU A 58 -15.81 5.70 -6.59
CA GLU A 58 -16.93 6.65 -6.60
C GLU A 58 -16.51 8.02 -6.07
N ALA A 59 -15.77 8.06 -4.96
CA ALA A 59 -15.22 9.28 -4.41
C ALA A 59 -14.19 9.94 -5.36
N ALA A 60 -13.32 9.14 -5.99
CA ALA A 60 -12.37 9.63 -6.97
C ALA A 60 -13.05 10.22 -8.23
N PHE A 61 -14.14 9.63 -8.69
CA PHE A 61 -14.93 10.14 -9.82
C PHE A 61 -15.60 11.46 -9.44
N ALA A 62 -16.18 11.54 -8.24
CA ALA A 62 -16.75 12.79 -7.72
C ALA A 62 -15.71 13.90 -7.58
N ALA A 63 -14.45 13.56 -7.29
CA ALA A 63 -13.32 14.49 -7.25
C ALA A 63 -12.77 14.88 -8.64
N GLY A 64 -13.33 14.33 -9.73
CA GLY A 64 -12.90 14.61 -11.10
C GLY A 64 -11.52 14.03 -11.41
N THR A 65 -11.25 12.81 -10.97
CA THR A 65 -10.07 12.04 -11.40
C THR A 65 -9.97 12.02 -12.93
N ALA A 66 -8.78 12.29 -13.44
CA ALA A 66 -8.55 12.39 -14.88
C ALA A 66 -8.19 11.04 -15.51
N GLN A 67 -7.55 10.16 -14.75
CA GLN A 67 -7.09 8.86 -15.25
C GLN A 67 -7.32 7.72 -14.27
N ILE A 68 -7.57 6.52 -14.80
CA ILE A 68 -7.73 5.28 -14.04
C ILE A 68 -6.83 4.22 -14.62
N MET A 69 -6.29 3.38 -13.74
CA MET A 69 -5.56 2.18 -14.11
C MET A 69 -6.30 0.92 -13.63
N PRO A 70 -6.70 0.02 -14.55
CA PRO A 70 -7.26 -1.26 -14.17
C PRO A 70 -6.17 -2.18 -13.65
N TYR A 71 -6.50 -2.97 -12.63
CA TYR A 71 -5.57 -3.87 -11.97
C TYR A 71 -5.30 -5.16 -12.77
N TYR A 72 -4.26 -5.90 -12.38
CA TYR A 72 -3.89 -7.17 -13.04
C TYR A 72 -4.89 -8.30 -12.78
N GLY A 73 -5.52 -8.33 -11.60
CA GLY A 73 -6.33 -9.45 -11.11
C GLY A 73 -7.43 -9.91 -12.07
N VAL A 74 -7.73 -11.21 -12.02
CA VAL A 74 -8.83 -11.86 -12.75
C VAL A 74 -10.05 -11.94 -11.82
N PRO A 75 -11.19 -11.32 -12.16
CA PRO A 75 -12.41 -11.44 -11.36
C PRO A 75 -12.99 -12.85 -11.50
N VAL A 76 -12.85 -13.68 -10.46
CA VAL A 76 -13.38 -15.05 -10.44
C VAL A 76 -14.76 -15.09 -9.81
N GLY A 77 -15.70 -15.78 -10.46
CA GLY A 77 -17.06 -15.98 -9.93
C GLY A 77 -17.99 -14.75 -9.99
N LEU A 78 -17.59 -13.69 -10.69
CA LEU A 78 -18.47 -12.58 -11.05
C LEU A 78 -19.18 -12.87 -12.38
N ASP A 79 -20.31 -12.20 -12.66
CA ASP A 79 -21.02 -12.28 -13.95
C ASP A 79 -20.32 -11.46 -15.05
N VAL A 80 -19.02 -11.69 -15.21
CA VAL A 80 -18.16 -11.11 -16.24
C VAL A 80 -17.16 -12.17 -16.71
N GLU A 81 -16.49 -11.91 -17.82
CA GLU A 81 -15.45 -12.81 -18.30
C GLU A 81 -14.24 -12.85 -17.35
N GLU A 82 -13.73 -14.05 -17.08
CA GLU A 82 -12.58 -14.28 -16.18
C GLU A 82 -11.24 -14.00 -16.89
N VAL A 83 -11.03 -12.75 -17.29
CA VAL A 83 -9.76 -12.21 -17.79
C VAL A 83 -9.32 -11.02 -16.94
N GLY A 84 -8.02 -10.73 -16.91
CA GLY A 84 -7.48 -9.60 -16.15
C GLY A 84 -8.20 -8.29 -16.47
N PHE A 85 -8.38 -7.39 -15.49
CA PHE A 85 -9.26 -6.23 -15.66
C PHE A 85 -8.89 -5.32 -16.84
N GLY A 86 -7.61 -5.24 -17.21
CA GLY A 86 -7.15 -4.50 -18.39
C GLY A 86 -7.68 -5.04 -19.74
N TYR A 87 -8.16 -6.29 -19.77
CA TYR A 87 -8.78 -6.94 -20.92
C TYR A 87 -10.31 -7.07 -20.81
N ASN A 88 -10.89 -6.67 -19.67
CA ASN A 88 -12.28 -6.98 -19.36
C ASN A 88 -13.24 -5.86 -19.78
N LYS A 89 -13.92 -6.05 -20.92
CA LYS A 89 -14.87 -5.07 -21.48
C LYS A 89 -16.07 -4.78 -20.58
N ALA A 90 -16.56 -5.77 -19.83
CA ALA A 90 -17.69 -5.56 -18.92
C ALA A 90 -17.29 -4.61 -17.77
N ILE A 91 -16.05 -4.70 -17.30
CA ILE A 91 -15.54 -3.83 -16.24
C ILE A 91 -15.16 -2.44 -16.78
N ILE A 92 -14.41 -2.37 -17.88
CA ILE A 92 -13.92 -1.08 -18.38
C ILE A 92 -15.00 -0.32 -19.15
N THR A 93 -15.67 -0.94 -20.10
CA THR A 93 -16.69 -0.25 -20.90
C THR A 93 -18.03 -0.20 -20.16
N ASN A 94 -18.58 -1.32 -19.72
CA ASN A 94 -19.95 -1.33 -19.21
C ASN A 94 -20.06 -0.71 -17.80
N LEU A 95 -19.19 -1.10 -16.87
CA LEU A 95 -19.19 -0.57 -15.51
C LEU A 95 -18.57 0.83 -15.46
N LEU A 96 -17.30 0.97 -15.82
CA LEU A 96 -16.58 2.24 -15.63
C LEU A 96 -17.09 3.35 -16.56
N ARG A 97 -17.18 3.13 -17.87
CA ARG A 97 -17.67 4.16 -18.80
C ARG A 97 -19.19 4.25 -18.85
N GLY A 98 -19.88 3.11 -18.82
CA GLY A 98 -21.34 3.02 -18.90
C GLY A 98 -22.04 3.46 -17.62
N ARG A 99 -21.86 2.71 -16.52
CA ARG A 99 -22.53 2.99 -15.23
C ARG A 99 -22.01 4.25 -14.57
N TYR A 100 -20.69 4.44 -14.50
CA TYR A 100 -20.10 5.61 -13.82
C TYR A 100 -19.87 6.83 -14.70
N GLY A 101 -20.04 6.72 -16.03
CA GLY A 101 -19.87 7.85 -16.93
C GLY A 101 -18.42 8.36 -17.01
N PHE A 102 -17.43 7.53 -16.67
CA PHE A 102 -16.04 7.96 -16.67
C PHE A 102 -15.53 8.23 -18.09
N ASP A 103 -15.24 9.49 -18.36
CA ASP A 103 -14.71 9.94 -19.66
C ASP A 103 -13.21 10.29 -19.60
N GLY A 104 -12.51 9.93 -18.52
CA GLY A 104 -11.06 10.07 -18.40
C GLY A 104 -10.28 9.02 -19.19
N VAL A 105 -8.94 9.13 -19.15
CA VAL A 105 -8.03 8.17 -19.77
C VAL A 105 -8.00 6.88 -18.95
N VAL A 106 -8.14 5.74 -19.62
CA VAL A 106 -7.87 4.43 -19.01
C VAL A 106 -6.51 3.94 -19.50
N CYS A 107 -5.53 3.92 -18.61
CA CYS A 107 -4.18 3.43 -18.90
C CYS A 107 -4.05 2.05 -18.27
N THR A 108 -3.67 1.01 -19.03
CA THR A 108 -3.44 -0.30 -18.41
C THR A 108 -2.33 -0.23 -17.37
N ASP A 109 -2.29 -1.21 -16.47
CA ASP A 109 -1.08 -1.45 -15.70
C ASP A 109 0.08 -1.91 -16.61
N TYR A 110 1.27 -2.05 -16.03
CA TYR A 110 2.52 -2.22 -16.74
C TYR A 110 2.75 -3.66 -17.21
N GLY A 111 3.08 -3.85 -18.49
CA GLY A 111 3.52 -5.17 -18.98
C GLY A 111 2.39 -6.16 -19.26
N LEU A 112 1.25 -5.68 -19.74
CA LEU A 112 0.16 -6.54 -20.23
C LEU A 112 0.46 -7.10 -21.65
N VAL A 113 1.37 -6.51 -22.42
CA VAL A 113 1.54 -6.91 -23.83
C VAL A 113 2.77 -7.78 -24.02
N HIS A 114 3.94 -7.29 -23.59
CA HIS A 114 5.23 -7.93 -23.82
C HIS A 114 5.86 -8.48 -22.54
N ASP A 115 6.60 -9.58 -22.71
CA ASP A 115 7.59 -9.99 -21.72
C ASP A 115 8.72 -8.94 -21.68
N LYS A 116 9.22 -8.64 -20.49
CA LYS A 116 10.25 -7.61 -20.26
C LYS A 116 11.53 -8.22 -19.73
N GLN A 117 12.66 -7.80 -20.30
CA GLN A 117 13.97 -8.10 -19.73
C GLN A 117 14.31 -7.07 -18.66
N ILE A 118 14.43 -7.51 -17.40
CA ILE A 118 14.70 -6.63 -16.26
C ILE A 118 15.80 -7.27 -15.43
N MET A 119 16.88 -6.51 -15.18
CA MET A 119 17.98 -6.89 -14.28
C MET A 119 18.54 -8.31 -14.50
N GLY A 120 18.61 -8.74 -15.77
CA GLY A 120 19.15 -10.06 -16.15
C GLY A 120 18.14 -11.23 -16.11
N GLY A 121 16.87 -10.97 -15.81
CA GLY A 121 15.78 -11.96 -15.86
C GLY A 121 14.66 -11.56 -16.84
N THR A 122 13.81 -12.53 -17.18
CA THR A 122 12.58 -12.30 -17.97
C THR A 122 11.38 -12.18 -17.04
N MET A 123 10.74 -11.02 -17.05
CA MET A 123 9.43 -10.81 -16.47
C MET A 123 8.38 -11.11 -17.54
N LEU A 124 7.55 -12.12 -17.31
CA LEU A 124 6.49 -12.48 -18.26
C LEU A 124 5.40 -11.42 -18.26
N ALA A 125 4.75 -11.23 -19.41
CA ALA A 125 3.58 -10.38 -19.51
C ALA A 125 2.47 -10.87 -18.58
N THR A 126 1.85 -9.95 -17.85
CA THR A 126 0.74 -10.23 -16.92
C THR A 126 -0.58 -10.35 -17.69
N ALA A 127 -0.62 -11.25 -18.67
CA ALA A 127 -1.70 -11.43 -19.64
C ALA A 127 -2.78 -12.41 -19.16
N TRP A 128 -3.21 -12.28 -17.90
CA TRP A 128 -4.06 -13.29 -17.25
C TRP A 128 -5.39 -13.52 -17.98
N GLY A 129 -5.68 -14.79 -18.27
CA GLY A 129 -6.87 -15.24 -19.00
C GLY A 129 -6.76 -15.11 -20.53
N VAL A 130 -5.72 -14.43 -21.03
CA VAL A 130 -5.46 -14.23 -22.46
C VAL A 130 -4.02 -14.58 -22.86
N GLU A 131 -3.37 -15.43 -22.06
CA GLU A 131 -1.96 -15.82 -22.23
C GLU A 131 -1.72 -16.46 -23.61
N HIS A 132 -2.73 -17.16 -24.13
CA HIS A 132 -2.75 -17.83 -25.43
C HIS A 132 -2.79 -16.87 -26.63
N LEU A 133 -3.14 -15.60 -26.42
CA LEU A 133 -3.18 -14.59 -27.48
C LEU A 133 -1.76 -14.11 -27.82
N ASN A 134 -1.52 -13.87 -29.10
CA ASN A 134 -0.32 -13.16 -29.55
C ASN A 134 -0.42 -11.66 -29.25
N ILE A 135 0.70 -10.94 -29.41
CA ILE A 135 0.81 -9.50 -29.13
C ILE A 135 -0.30 -8.67 -29.82
N PRO A 136 -0.52 -8.75 -31.15
CA PRO A 136 -1.60 -7.99 -31.80
C PRO A 136 -2.98 -8.28 -31.21
N ALA A 137 -3.30 -9.55 -30.93
CA ALA A 137 -4.57 -9.93 -30.33
C ALA A 137 -4.72 -9.40 -28.89
N ARG A 138 -3.65 -9.37 -28.09
CA ARG A 138 -3.66 -8.74 -26.76
C ARG A 138 -3.94 -7.24 -26.85
N VAL A 139 -3.28 -6.53 -27.77
CA VAL A 139 -3.52 -5.09 -27.99
C VAL A 139 -4.95 -4.83 -28.46
N ALA A 140 -5.45 -5.60 -29.43
CA ALA A 140 -6.83 -5.50 -29.90
C ALA A 140 -7.82 -5.71 -28.76
N ARG A 141 -7.55 -6.70 -27.88
CA ARG A 141 -8.37 -6.99 -26.70
C ARG A 141 -8.42 -5.84 -25.69
N ILE A 142 -7.26 -5.24 -25.39
CA ILE A 142 -7.16 -4.06 -24.51
C ILE A 142 -7.94 -2.86 -25.08
N MET A 143 -7.82 -2.61 -26.38
CA MET A 143 -8.53 -1.49 -27.03
C MET A 143 -10.03 -1.73 -27.13
N ASP A 144 -10.47 -2.97 -27.39
CA ASP A 144 -11.88 -3.38 -27.40
C ASP A 144 -12.51 -3.31 -25.99
N ALA A 145 -11.74 -3.60 -24.94
CA ALA A 145 -12.19 -3.42 -23.56
C ALA A 145 -12.47 -1.94 -23.25
N GLY A 146 -11.81 -1.01 -23.95
CA GLY A 146 -12.00 0.44 -23.81
C GLY A 146 -10.83 1.15 -23.13
N CYS A 147 -9.67 0.51 -23.01
CA CYS A 147 -8.44 1.15 -22.56
C CYS A 147 -7.89 2.09 -23.65
N ASP A 148 -7.30 3.20 -23.24
CA ASP A 148 -6.83 4.27 -24.12
C ASP A 148 -5.29 4.30 -24.24
N MET A 149 -4.56 3.79 -23.25
CA MET A 149 -3.10 3.78 -23.19
C MET A 149 -2.57 2.44 -22.69
N LEU A 150 -1.44 1.99 -23.27
CA LEU A 150 -0.74 0.76 -22.88
C LEU A 150 0.38 1.10 -21.88
N GLY A 151 0.18 0.75 -20.61
CA GLY A 151 1.11 1.01 -19.51
C GLY A 151 2.48 0.36 -19.73
N GLY A 152 3.52 1.20 -19.78
CA GLY A 152 4.90 0.73 -19.91
C GLY A 152 5.21 -0.02 -21.21
N GLU A 153 4.43 0.20 -22.27
CA GLU A 153 4.62 -0.41 -23.59
C GLU A 153 5.04 0.65 -24.62
N SER A 154 5.80 0.23 -25.64
CA SER A 154 6.21 1.08 -26.76
C SER A 154 6.12 0.29 -28.07
N CYS A 155 4.89 0.04 -28.52
CA CYS A 155 4.58 -0.73 -29.73
C CYS A 155 3.53 -0.06 -30.64
N PRO A 156 3.70 1.23 -31.02
CA PRO A 156 2.71 1.94 -31.85
C PRO A 156 2.44 1.25 -33.19
N GLU A 157 3.43 0.57 -33.76
CA GLU A 157 3.33 -0.19 -35.01
C GLU A 157 2.26 -1.28 -34.95
N VAL A 158 2.05 -1.90 -33.78
CA VAL A 158 1.00 -2.92 -33.60
C VAL A 158 -0.39 -2.29 -33.71
N ILE A 159 -0.59 -1.11 -33.10
CA ILE A 159 -1.87 -0.38 -33.19
C ILE A 159 -2.13 0.08 -34.62
N VAL A 160 -1.09 0.60 -35.31
CA VAL A 160 -1.20 1.02 -36.71
C VAL A 160 -1.65 -0.15 -37.59
N GLN A 161 -0.98 -1.30 -37.46
CA GLN A 161 -1.33 -2.50 -38.23
C GLN A 161 -2.79 -2.95 -37.96
N LEU A 162 -3.22 -2.97 -36.69
CA LEU A 162 -4.59 -3.36 -36.34
C LEU A 162 -5.65 -2.42 -36.91
N VAL A 163 -5.34 -1.14 -37.08
CA VAL A 163 -6.25 -0.18 -37.74
C VAL A 163 -6.25 -0.37 -39.25
N GLU A 164 -5.09 -0.55 -39.87
CA GLU A 164 -4.96 -0.82 -41.31
C GLU A 164 -5.67 -2.12 -41.73
N ASP A 165 -5.58 -3.15 -40.89
CA ASP A 165 -6.26 -4.43 -41.07
C ASP A 165 -7.76 -4.37 -40.76
N GLY A 166 -8.28 -3.24 -40.27
CA GLY A 166 -9.67 -3.06 -39.89
C GLY A 166 -10.10 -3.80 -38.62
N GLN A 167 -9.16 -4.37 -37.86
CA GLN A 167 -9.44 -5.01 -36.57
C GLN A 167 -9.77 -3.99 -35.47
N ILE A 168 -9.23 -2.78 -35.57
CA ILE A 168 -9.60 -1.63 -34.75
C ILE A 168 -10.09 -0.51 -35.66
N SER A 169 -11.27 0.04 -35.35
CA SER A 169 -11.79 1.19 -36.12
C SER A 169 -10.98 2.45 -35.85
N GLN A 170 -10.81 3.30 -36.87
CA GLN A 170 -10.21 4.63 -36.70
C GLN A 170 -10.97 5.46 -35.64
N ALA A 171 -12.30 5.33 -35.57
CA ALA A 171 -13.10 6.01 -34.55
C ALA A 171 -12.72 5.62 -33.10
N ARG A 172 -12.42 4.34 -32.85
CA ARG A 172 -11.96 3.87 -31.52
C ARG A 172 -10.59 4.47 -31.18
N LEU A 173 -9.67 4.51 -32.14
CA LEU A 173 -8.37 5.17 -31.96
C LEU A 173 -8.54 6.67 -31.67
N ASP A 174 -9.35 7.37 -32.46
CA ASP A 174 -9.62 8.80 -32.31
C ASP A 174 -10.22 9.15 -30.94
N GLU A 175 -11.04 8.26 -30.39
CA GLU A 175 -11.59 8.40 -29.03
C GLU A 175 -10.49 8.39 -27.96
N SER A 176 -9.58 7.40 -28.01
CA SER A 176 -8.43 7.32 -27.10
C SER A 176 -7.51 8.54 -27.23
N VAL A 177 -7.18 8.91 -28.47
CA VAL A 177 -6.33 10.07 -28.78
C VAL A 177 -6.97 11.35 -28.25
N ARG A 178 -8.28 11.55 -28.42
CA ARG A 178 -8.99 12.73 -27.91
C ARG A 178 -8.88 12.86 -26.40
N ARG A 179 -9.05 11.76 -25.64
CA ARG A 179 -8.92 11.78 -24.17
C ARG A 179 -7.51 12.13 -23.73
N ILE A 180 -6.50 11.52 -24.34
CA ILE A 180 -5.09 11.78 -24.04
C ILE A 180 -4.73 13.23 -24.37
N LEU A 181 -5.12 13.72 -25.55
CA LEU A 181 -4.85 15.10 -25.96
C LEU A 181 -5.57 16.11 -25.06
N ARG A 182 -6.82 15.83 -24.66
CA ARG A 182 -7.57 16.68 -23.73
C ARG A 182 -6.80 16.87 -22.42
N ASP A 183 -6.23 15.81 -21.85
CA ASP A 183 -5.42 15.91 -20.63
C ASP A 183 -4.15 16.74 -20.89
N LYS A 184 -3.47 16.55 -22.02
CA LYS A 184 -2.31 17.37 -22.41
C LYS A 184 -2.65 18.86 -22.55
N PHE A 185 -3.82 19.20 -23.12
CA PHE A 185 -4.32 20.57 -23.20
C PHE A 185 -4.66 21.14 -21.81
N ARG A 186 -5.34 20.36 -20.96
CA ARG A 186 -5.67 20.79 -19.58
C ARG A 186 -4.43 21.06 -18.74
N LEU A 187 -3.37 20.30 -18.96
CA LEU A 187 -2.07 20.49 -18.31
C LEU A 187 -1.26 21.66 -18.91
N GLY A 188 -1.74 22.30 -19.98
CA GLY A 188 -1.03 23.40 -20.64
C GLY A 188 0.22 22.97 -21.41
N LEU A 189 0.39 21.67 -21.71
CA LEU A 189 1.62 21.14 -22.32
C LEU A 189 1.84 21.61 -23.77
N PHE A 190 0.79 22.08 -24.44
CA PHE A 190 0.90 22.70 -25.76
C PHE A 190 1.36 24.16 -25.69
N ASP A 191 1.10 24.84 -24.56
CA ASP A 191 1.48 26.24 -24.34
C ASP A 191 2.88 26.32 -23.71
N ASN A 192 3.16 25.48 -22.71
CA ASN A 192 4.46 25.35 -22.08
C ASN A 192 4.71 23.90 -21.63
N PRO A 193 5.47 23.10 -22.39
CA PRO A 193 5.78 21.72 -22.03
C PRO A 193 6.90 21.58 -21.00
N TYR A 194 7.55 22.68 -20.61
CA TYR A 194 8.77 22.65 -19.81
C TYR A 194 8.54 23.02 -18.35
N VAL A 195 9.52 22.62 -17.53
CA VAL A 195 9.58 22.89 -16.10
C VAL A 195 10.69 23.88 -15.79
N ASP A 196 10.62 24.57 -14.64
CA ASP A 196 11.71 25.43 -14.14
C ASP A 196 12.59 24.63 -13.16
N PRO A 197 13.82 24.26 -13.55
CA PRO A 197 14.72 23.51 -12.67
C PRO A 197 15.14 24.29 -11.42
N ALA A 198 15.29 25.62 -11.51
CA ALA A 198 15.69 26.44 -10.38
C ALA A 198 14.57 26.55 -9.34
N ALA A 199 13.30 26.62 -9.79
CA ALA A 199 12.16 26.53 -8.89
C ALA A 199 12.08 25.14 -8.22
N ALA A 200 12.35 24.06 -8.97
CA ALA A 200 12.37 22.71 -8.41
C ALA A 200 13.39 22.56 -7.26
N GLU A 201 14.59 23.13 -7.40
CA GLU A 201 15.61 23.14 -6.34
C GLU A 201 15.14 23.87 -5.07
N GLN A 202 14.30 24.90 -5.20
CA GLN A 202 13.74 25.62 -4.05
C GLN A 202 12.57 24.88 -3.41
N ILE A 203 11.80 24.12 -4.19
CA ILE A 203 10.57 23.44 -3.76
C ILE A 203 10.89 22.08 -3.14
N VAL A 204 11.70 21.26 -3.80
CA VAL A 204 11.95 19.88 -3.39
C VAL A 204 12.73 19.85 -2.08
N GLY A 205 12.16 19.18 -1.07
CA GLY A 205 12.82 19.03 0.23
C GLY A 205 12.88 20.31 1.08
N ASN A 206 12.12 21.35 0.76
CA ASN A 206 12.10 22.58 1.56
C ASN A 206 11.63 22.32 3.01
N ALA A 207 12.00 23.22 3.92
CA ALA A 207 11.75 23.06 5.36
C ALA A 207 10.25 22.94 5.70
N ARG A 208 9.37 23.67 5.00
CA ARG A 208 7.92 23.63 5.24
C ARG A 208 7.35 22.25 4.89
N PHE A 209 7.72 21.69 3.75
CA PHE A 209 7.24 20.37 3.31
C PHE A 209 7.80 19.25 4.17
N ARG A 210 9.07 19.35 4.56
CA ARG A 210 9.67 18.42 5.53
C ARG A 210 8.93 18.46 6.87
N ALA A 211 8.63 19.65 7.40
CA ALA A 211 7.87 19.79 8.64
C ALA A 211 6.45 19.21 8.54
N ALA A 212 5.76 19.44 7.42
CA ALA A 212 4.45 18.83 7.17
C ALA A 212 4.53 17.29 7.09
N GLY A 213 5.55 16.74 6.44
CA GLY A 213 5.80 15.29 6.40
C GLY A 213 6.10 14.70 7.79
N THR A 214 6.94 15.37 8.59
CA THR A 214 7.21 14.95 9.98
C THR A 214 5.95 14.98 10.84
N GLU A 215 5.12 16.00 10.67
CA GLU A 215 3.84 16.10 11.39
C GLU A 215 2.85 15.00 10.98
N ALA A 216 2.78 14.68 9.69
CA ALA A 216 1.98 13.55 9.20
C ALA A 216 2.45 12.23 9.84
N GLN A 217 3.76 11.98 9.89
CA GLN A 217 4.31 10.78 10.54
C GLN A 217 3.92 10.71 12.02
N ARG A 218 4.07 11.82 12.77
CA ARG A 218 3.69 11.89 14.20
C ARG A 218 2.21 11.57 14.43
N LYS A 219 1.33 12.10 13.59
CA LYS A 219 -0.12 11.84 13.65
C LYS A 219 -0.52 10.42 13.23
N SER A 220 0.32 9.74 12.45
CA SER A 220 0.09 8.37 12.00
C SER A 220 0.54 7.31 13.00
N LEU A 221 1.34 7.64 14.01
CA LEU A 221 1.75 6.69 15.04
C LEU A 221 0.56 6.28 15.91
N VAL A 222 0.41 4.98 16.16
CA VAL A 222 -0.71 4.42 16.90
C VAL A 222 -0.20 3.83 18.21
N LEU A 223 -0.61 4.37 19.35
CA LEU A 223 -0.34 3.75 20.65
C LEU A 223 -1.34 2.60 20.86
N LEU A 224 -0.90 1.36 20.71
CA LEU A 224 -1.76 0.17 20.78
C LEU A 224 -1.97 -0.30 22.22
N LYS A 225 -0.90 -0.25 23.02
CA LYS A 225 -0.89 -0.67 24.43
C LYS A 225 0.00 0.26 25.26
N ASN A 226 -0.41 0.58 26.48
CA ASN A 226 0.38 1.34 27.43
C ASN A 226 0.10 0.87 28.86
N ASP A 227 0.90 -0.07 29.36
CA ASP A 227 0.70 -0.62 30.71
C ASP A 227 0.98 0.42 31.78
N ARG A 228 0.51 0.11 33.00
CA ARG A 228 0.84 0.89 34.19
C ARG A 228 1.95 0.19 34.98
N ARG A 229 2.97 0.94 35.38
CA ARG A 229 4.03 0.49 36.30
C ARG A 229 4.18 1.49 37.43
N ALA A 230 4.30 0.99 38.66
CA ALA A 230 4.34 1.83 39.88
C ALA A 230 3.21 2.88 39.95
N GLY A 231 2.02 2.54 39.45
CA GLY A 231 0.84 3.41 39.51
C GLY A 231 0.73 4.47 38.41
N ALA A 232 1.68 4.56 37.47
CA ALA A 232 1.67 5.49 36.34
C ALA A 232 1.74 4.75 34.99
N PRO A 233 1.19 5.31 33.89
CA PRO A 233 1.40 4.75 32.56
C PRO A 233 2.89 4.73 32.19
N VAL A 234 3.33 3.75 31.40
CA VAL A 234 4.71 3.60 30.93
C VAL A 234 5.12 4.75 30.02
N LEU A 235 4.28 5.09 29.03
CA LEU A 235 4.49 6.22 28.13
C LEU A 235 3.61 7.42 28.54
N PRO A 236 4.12 8.65 28.41
CA PRO A 236 5.46 8.99 27.92
C PRO A 236 6.57 8.72 28.96
N LEU A 237 7.76 8.36 28.48
CA LEU A 237 8.95 8.26 29.32
C LEU A 237 9.38 9.64 29.83
N ALA A 238 9.79 9.70 31.10
CA ALA A 238 10.22 10.93 31.75
C ALA A 238 11.73 10.91 32.06
N GLY A 239 12.33 12.10 32.13
CA GLY A 239 13.75 12.26 32.45
C GLY A 239 14.67 11.80 31.32
N ARG A 240 15.85 11.32 31.70
CA ARG A 240 16.89 10.80 30.80
C ARG A 240 17.23 9.36 31.19
N PRO A 241 16.39 8.38 30.82
CA PRO A 241 16.62 6.99 31.16
C PRO A 241 17.82 6.42 30.40
N THR A 242 18.36 5.30 30.89
CA THR A 242 19.31 4.47 30.15
C THR A 242 18.53 3.44 29.32
N LEU A 243 18.77 3.37 28.01
CA LEU A 243 18.02 2.54 27.08
C LEU A 243 18.88 1.47 26.42
N TYR A 244 18.34 0.26 26.34
CA TYR A 244 18.75 -0.73 25.35
C TYR A 244 17.91 -0.53 24.08
N ILE A 245 18.53 -0.41 22.91
CA ILE A 245 17.81 -0.14 21.65
C ILE A 245 18.13 -1.17 20.57
N GLU A 246 17.12 -1.55 19.80
CA GLU A 246 17.28 -2.28 18.54
C GLU A 246 16.62 -1.51 17.40
N ARG A 247 17.36 -1.37 16.29
CA ARG A 247 16.88 -0.80 15.01
C ARG A 247 16.34 0.63 15.11
N LEU A 248 16.98 1.44 15.95
CA LEU A 248 16.82 2.89 16.03
C LEU A 248 18.19 3.55 15.89
N ASP A 249 18.25 4.73 15.28
CA ASP A 249 19.48 5.53 15.18
C ASP A 249 19.93 5.99 16.57
N PRO A 250 21.12 5.56 17.04
CA PRO A 250 21.67 6.02 18.32
C PRO A 250 21.81 7.54 18.41
N ALA A 251 22.06 8.24 17.30
CA ALA A 251 22.19 9.70 17.30
C ALA A 251 20.86 10.40 17.59
N ALA A 252 19.73 9.84 17.13
CA ALA A 252 18.41 10.34 17.47
C ALA A 252 18.06 10.07 18.93
N VAL A 253 18.35 8.85 19.43
CA VAL A 253 18.06 8.42 20.81
C VAL A 253 18.86 9.20 21.85
N ASN A 254 20.15 9.48 21.60
CA ASN A 254 21.03 10.21 22.53
C ASN A 254 20.53 11.61 22.90
N ARG A 255 19.61 12.19 22.11
CA ARG A 255 18.96 13.47 22.41
C ARG A 255 17.99 13.37 23.59
N TYR A 256 17.51 12.17 23.90
CA TYR A 256 16.48 11.91 24.90
C TYR A 256 16.96 11.05 26.08
N ALA A 257 17.88 10.13 25.82
CA ALA A 257 18.28 9.07 26.75
C ALA A 257 19.78 8.77 26.64
N ASP A 258 20.31 8.08 27.63
CA ASP A 258 21.61 7.42 27.54
C ASP A 258 21.44 6.02 26.95
N ILE A 259 22.43 5.49 26.23
CA ILE A 259 22.32 4.20 25.54
C ILE A 259 23.30 3.20 26.16
N THR A 260 22.84 1.97 26.37
CA THR A 260 23.66 0.84 26.81
C THR A 260 23.48 -0.36 25.88
N SER A 261 24.54 -1.14 25.69
CA SER A 261 24.48 -2.46 25.04
C SER A 261 24.13 -3.58 26.01
N ASP A 262 24.18 -3.32 27.32
CA ASP A 262 23.83 -4.27 28.37
C ASP A 262 22.36 -4.11 28.76
N LEU A 263 21.54 -5.11 28.43
CA LEU A 263 20.11 -5.12 28.74
C LEU A 263 19.84 -5.07 30.25
N ASP A 264 20.74 -5.64 31.07
CA ASP A 264 20.54 -5.71 32.51
C ASP A 264 20.86 -4.36 33.20
N ALA A 265 21.65 -3.52 32.54
CA ALA A 265 21.96 -2.16 32.98
C ALA A 265 20.94 -1.10 32.49
N ALA A 266 20.05 -1.44 31.56
CA ALA A 266 19.06 -0.51 31.01
C ALA A 266 17.89 -0.27 31.98
N ASP A 267 17.31 0.94 31.98
CA ASP A 267 16.03 1.20 32.64
C ASP A 267 14.86 0.62 31.83
N TRP A 268 14.92 0.82 30.50
CA TRP A 268 13.95 0.35 29.52
C TRP A 268 14.64 -0.21 28.29
N ALA A 269 13.95 -1.09 27.56
CA ALA A 269 14.35 -1.47 26.21
C ALA A 269 13.38 -0.86 25.18
N ILE A 270 13.88 -0.51 23.99
CA ILE A 270 13.06 -0.16 22.83
C ILE A 270 13.43 -1.10 21.67
N LEU A 271 12.47 -1.90 21.24
CA LEU A 271 12.65 -2.81 20.10
C LEU A 271 11.80 -2.33 18.93
N ARG A 272 12.45 -1.90 17.84
CA ARG A 272 11.75 -1.66 16.57
C ARG A 272 11.76 -2.94 15.74
N LEU A 273 10.57 -3.46 15.46
CA LEU A 273 10.34 -4.74 14.78
C LEU A 273 9.66 -4.50 13.44
N ASP A 274 9.93 -5.36 12.46
CA ASP A 274 9.12 -5.43 11.24
C ASP A 274 8.01 -6.46 11.40
N THR A 275 6.89 -6.25 10.73
CA THR A 275 5.90 -7.32 10.53
C THR A 275 6.57 -8.49 9.79
N PRO A 276 6.44 -9.73 10.29
CA PRO A 276 7.00 -10.90 9.63
C PRO A 276 6.53 -11.05 8.19
N PHE A 277 7.43 -11.57 7.36
CA PHE A 277 7.14 -11.96 5.99
C PHE A 277 8.11 -13.08 5.58
N GLN A 278 7.74 -13.78 4.51
CA GLN A 278 8.53 -14.85 3.93
C GLN A 278 9.16 -14.35 2.64
N THR A 279 10.49 -14.49 2.52
CA THR A 279 11.18 -14.29 1.25
C THR A 279 11.02 -15.55 0.42
N ARG A 280 10.51 -15.42 -0.80
CA ARG A 280 10.40 -16.53 -1.75
C ARG A 280 11.59 -16.49 -2.71
N ASP A 281 12.36 -17.57 -2.74
CA ASP A 281 13.48 -17.72 -3.67
C ASP A 281 13.02 -18.46 -4.93
N THR A 282 12.42 -17.71 -5.86
CA THR A 282 11.91 -18.23 -7.14
C THR A 282 12.81 -17.89 -8.33
N GLY A 283 13.94 -17.22 -8.09
CA GLY A 283 14.78 -16.65 -9.14
C GLY A 283 14.16 -15.42 -9.82
N ASN A 284 12.95 -14.99 -9.44
CA ASN A 284 12.35 -13.74 -9.91
C ASN A 284 12.75 -12.58 -8.97
N PHE A 285 13.62 -11.69 -9.45
CA PHE A 285 14.06 -10.51 -8.69
C PHE A 285 12.89 -9.67 -8.15
N LEU A 286 11.82 -9.53 -8.95
CA LEU A 286 10.65 -8.76 -8.52
C LEU A 286 9.99 -9.40 -7.30
N GLU A 287 9.88 -10.73 -7.25
CA GLU A 287 9.23 -11.46 -6.15
C GLU A 287 9.96 -11.30 -4.81
N GLY A 288 11.29 -11.25 -4.83
CA GLY A 288 12.09 -10.99 -3.64
C GLY A 288 11.87 -9.61 -3.00
N MET A 289 11.19 -8.68 -3.70
CA MET A 289 10.84 -7.36 -3.18
C MET A 289 9.46 -7.32 -2.51
N PHE A 290 8.68 -8.41 -2.54
CA PHE A 290 7.33 -8.46 -1.97
C PHE A 290 7.34 -9.10 -0.59
N HIS A 291 6.65 -8.47 0.36
CA HIS A 291 6.37 -9.05 1.67
C HIS A 291 5.10 -9.90 1.56
N ALA A 292 5.25 -11.22 1.59
CA ALA A 292 4.18 -12.20 1.48
C ALA A 292 4.23 -13.24 2.62
N GLY A 293 3.25 -14.13 2.68
CA GLY A 293 3.19 -15.22 3.66
C GLY A 293 2.79 -14.78 5.06
N ASP A 294 3.16 -15.60 6.04
CA ASP A 294 2.75 -15.49 7.45
C ASP A 294 3.03 -14.13 8.08
N LEU A 295 2.15 -13.73 9.00
CA LEU A 295 2.15 -12.44 9.68
C LEU A 295 2.62 -12.53 11.14
N ASP A 296 2.91 -13.73 11.64
CA ASP A 296 3.35 -14.01 13.01
C ASP A 296 4.86 -14.28 13.12
N PHE A 297 5.43 -13.91 14.27
CA PHE A 297 6.82 -14.19 14.59
C PHE A 297 7.00 -15.69 14.88
N LYS A 298 7.98 -16.32 14.24
CA LYS A 298 8.26 -17.77 14.39
C LYS A 298 9.49 -18.04 15.26
N GLU A 299 9.51 -19.25 15.82
CA GLU A 299 10.69 -19.94 16.37
C GLU A 299 11.66 -19.04 17.16
N GLU A 300 12.93 -18.99 16.76
CA GLU A 300 14.00 -18.30 17.47
C GLU A 300 13.78 -16.79 17.55
N ALA A 301 13.21 -16.19 16.51
CA ALA A 301 12.96 -14.75 16.49
C ALA A 301 11.95 -14.36 17.58
N LYS A 302 10.85 -15.12 17.71
CA LYS A 302 9.85 -14.89 18.76
C LYS A 302 10.42 -15.17 20.14
N SER A 303 11.14 -16.28 20.33
CA SER A 303 11.76 -16.61 21.62
C SER A 303 12.70 -15.50 22.08
N ARG A 304 13.59 -15.01 21.21
CA ARG A 304 14.53 -13.93 21.51
C ARG A 304 13.84 -12.65 21.96
N ILE A 305 12.75 -12.27 21.27
CA ILE A 305 11.97 -11.09 21.64
C ILE A 305 11.37 -11.28 23.03
N LEU A 306 10.70 -12.42 23.28
CA LEU A 306 10.10 -12.70 24.58
C LEU A 306 11.13 -12.77 25.71
N ASP A 307 12.33 -13.29 25.46
CA ASP A 307 13.43 -13.31 26.43
C ASP A 307 13.93 -11.90 26.81
N ILE A 308 13.86 -10.94 25.90
CA ILE A 308 14.15 -9.53 26.21
C ILE A 308 13.02 -8.93 27.05
N LEU A 309 11.76 -9.13 26.62
CA LEU A 309 10.56 -8.61 27.29
C LEU A 309 10.44 -9.13 28.73
N ALA A 310 10.86 -10.38 28.98
CA ALA A 310 10.86 -10.98 30.31
C ALA A 310 11.93 -10.38 31.25
N ARG A 311 13.06 -9.92 30.71
CA ARG A 311 14.19 -9.38 31.51
C ARG A 311 14.09 -7.88 31.75
N ARG A 312 13.51 -7.13 30.81
CA ARG A 312 13.45 -5.67 30.89
C ARG A 312 12.10 -5.14 30.39
N PRO A 313 11.48 -4.16 31.08
CA PRO A 313 10.31 -3.48 30.56
C PRO A 313 10.61 -2.90 29.18
N THR A 314 9.88 -3.37 28.17
CA THR A 314 10.20 -3.09 26.77
C THR A 314 9.06 -2.34 26.10
N ILE A 315 9.42 -1.26 25.40
CA ILE A 315 8.55 -0.56 24.45
C ILE A 315 8.80 -1.20 23.08
N VAL A 316 7.77 -1.85 22.54
CA VAL A 316 7.83 -2.44 21.20
C VAL A 316 7.26 -1.44 20.20
N VAL A 317 8.00 -1.19 19.13
CA VAL A 317 7.57 -0.38 17.99
C VAL A 317 7.47 -1.30 16.78
N ILE A 318 6.27 -1.55 16.28
CA ILE A 318 6.02 -2.49 15.17
C ILE A 318 5.75 -1.73 13.87
N HIS A 319 6.53 -2.01 12.83
CA HIS A 319 6.30 -1.54 11.47
C HIS A 319 5.14 -2.33 10.84
N LEU A 320 3.99 -1.67 10.66
CA LEU A 320 2.73 -2.23 10.19
C LEU A 320 2.49 -1.93 8.71
N ASP A 321 3.38 -2.40 7.83
CA ASP A 321 3.11 -2.43 6.39
C ASP A 321 2.09 -3.52 5.99
N ARG A 322 1.83 -4.45 6.93
CA ARG A 322 0.86 -5.56 6.90
C ARG A 322 0.31 -5.77 8.33
N PRO A 323 -0.86 -6.43 8.50
CA PRO A 323 -1.48 -6.61 9.82
C PRO A 323 -0.80 -7.74 10.64
N ALA A 324 0.22 -7.39 11.42
CA ALA A 324 0.98 -8.34 12.23
C ALA A 324 0.13 -9.16 13.22
N VAL A 325 0.48 -10.45 13.37
CA VAL A 325 -0.03 -11.35 14.41
C VAL A 325 1.00 -11.44 15.53
N LEU A 326 0.73 -10.83 16.68
CA LEU A 326 1.71 -10.68 17.76
C LEU A 326 1.13 -10.74 19.19
N PRO A 327 0.18 -11.64 19.51
CA PRO A 327 -0.50 -11.61 20.81
C PRO A 327 0.47 -11.74 21.99
N GLU A 328 1.44 -12.65 21.97
CA GLU A 328 2.35 -12.86 23.12
C GLU A 328 3.32 -11.70 23.32
N ILE A 329 3.76 -11.06 22.24
CA ILE A 329 4.61 -9.86 22.30
C ILE A 329 3.77 -8.68 22.82
N GLY A 330 2.54 -8.52 22.32
CA GLY A 330 1.60 -7.51 22.79
C GLY A 330 1.30 -7.66 24.28
N ASP A 331 1.06 -8.88 24.75
CA ASP A 331 0.79 -9.18 26.15
C ASP A 331 2.00 -8.92 27.05
N ALA A 332 3.20 -9.31 26.62
CA ALA A 332 4.41 -9.21 27.44
C ALA A 332 5.08 -7.82 27.43
N CYS A 333 4.89 -7.01 26.37
CA CYS A 333 5.53 -5.69 26.28
C CYS A 333 4.90 -4.68 27.25
N ALA A 334 5.69 -3.70 27.70
CA ALA A 334 5.21 -2.64 28.61
C ALA A 334 4.41 -1.56 27.85
N ALA A 335 4.76 -1.31 26.59
CA ALA A 335 4.00 -0.49 25.67
C ALA A 335 4.19 -0.99 24.24
N LEU A 336 3.17 -0.81 23.40
CA LEU A 336 3.19 -1.18 21.98
C LEU A 336 2.78 0.01 21.12
N VAL A 337 3.62 0.36 20.15
CA VAL A 337 3.37 1.44 19.19
C VAL A 337 3.41 0.87 17.77
N GLY A 338 2.36 1.09 17.00
CA GLY A 338 2.32 0.81 15.56
C GLY A 338 2.82 2.00 14.75
N GLU A 339 3.68 1.75 13.75
CA GLU A 339 4.22 2.75 12.84
C GLU A 339 4.19 2.28 11.37
N PHE A 340 4.20 3.20 10.41
CA PHE A 340 3.96 2.93 8.98
C PHE A 340 5.10 3.40 8.06
N GLY A 341 6.34 3.28 8.52
CA GLY A 341 7.56 3.80 7.90
C GLY A 341 8.01 5.13 8.49
N ALA A 342 7.71 5.38 9.76
CA ALA A 342 8.03 6.63 10.43
C ALA A 342 9.53 6.76 10.71
N ALA A 343 10.02 8.00 10.69
CA ALA A 343 11.37 8.33 11.12
C ALA A 343 11.53 8.16 12.63
N ASP A 344 12.75 7.86 13.07
CA ASP A 344 13.06 7.64 14.48
C ASP A 344 12.73 8.87 15.34
N GLU A 345 12.91 10.09 14.82
CA GLU A 345 12.52 11.31 15.53
C GLU A 345 11.02 11.42 15.80
N ALA A 346 10.17 10.89 14.91
CA ALA A 346 8.73 10.88 15.13
C ALA A 346 8.35 9.87 16.23
N ILE A 347 8.96 8.67 16.17
CA ILE A 347 8.77 7.60 17.17
C ILE A 347 9.21 8.08 18.55
N LEU A 348 10.40 8.67 18.65
CA LEU A 348 10.96 9.17 19.90
C LEU A 348 10.18 10.37 20.44
N ALA A 349 9.71 11.27 19.57
CA ALA A 349 8.84 12.37 19.99
C ALA A 349 7.57 11.87 20.68
N LEU A 350 6.98 10.78 20.19
CA LEU A 350 5.86 10.13 20.88
C LEU A 350 6.34 9.50 22.19
N ILE A 351 7.34 8.61 22.16
CA ILE A 351 7.80 7.88 23.36
C ILE A 351 8.14 8.82 24.53
N PHE A 352 8.71 9.99 24.25
CA PHE A 352 9.07 11.01 25.26
C PHE A 352 8.05 12.12 25.45
N GLY A 353 6.83 11.99 24.90
CA GLY A 353 5.71 12.89 25.17
C GLY A 353 5.84 14.29 24.58
N GLN A 354 6.63 14.47 23.52
CA GLN A 354 6.67 15.71 22.75
C GLN A 354 5.45 15.87 21.84
N VAL A 355 4.76 14.77 21.54
CA VAL A 355 3.50 14.75 20.80
C VAL A 355 2.54 13.75 21.44
N ASP A 356 1.24 14.07 21.37
CA ASP A 356 0.20 13.16 21.82
C ASP A 356 -0.10 12.10 20.76
N PRO A 357 -0.26 10.82 21.15
CA PRO A 357 -0.72 9.79 20.24
C PRO A 357 -2.19 10.04 19.88
N VAL A 358 -2.42 10.26 18.59
CA VAL A 358 -3.76 10.50 18.01
C VAL A 358 -4.10 9.50 16.91
N GLY A 359 -3.12 8.76 16.41
CA GLY A 359 -3.31 7.79 15.33
C GLY A 359 -4.22 6.65 15.75
N LYS A 360 -4.97 6.13 14.78
CA LYS A 360 -5.85 4.98 14.92
C LYS A 360 -5.52 3.95 13.87
N LEU A 361 -5.67 2.67 14.21
CA LEU A 361 -5.43 1.57 13.28
C LEU A 361 -6.35 1.67 12.04
N PRO A 362 -5.81 1.69 10.81
CA PRO A 362 -6.60 1.69 9.57
C PRO A 362 -7.09 0.28 9.18
N PHE A 363 -6.61 -0.74 9.87
CA PHE A 363 -7.03 -2.14 9.76
C PHE A 363 -6.94 -2.82 11.13
N GLU A 364 -7.71 -3.88 11.34
CA GLU A 364 -7.57 -4.68 12.55
C GLU A 364 -6.26 -5.48 12.56
N LEU A 365 -5.74 -5.74 13.76
CA LEU A 365 -4.62 -6.66 13.94
C LEU A 365 -5.16 -8.03 14.36
N PRO A 366 -4.96 -9.08 13.56
CA PRO A 366 -5.46 -10.42 13.87
C PRO A 366 -4.75 -11.02 15.08
N ARG A 367 -5.48 -11.76 15.91
CA ARG A 367 -4.90 -12.47 17.06
C ARG A 367 -4.14 -13.73 16.66
N THR A 368 -4.53 -14.40 15.57
CA THR A 368 -3.94 -15.68 15.16
C THR A 368 -3.84 -15.77 13.64
N MET A 369 -2.89 -16.58 13.15
CA MET A 369 -2.85 -16.94 11.71
C MET A 369 -4.09 -17.71 11.26
N ALA A 370 -4.75 -18.45 12.16
CA ALA A 370 -6.01 -19.12 11.84
C ALA A 370 -7.12 -18.11 11.48
N ALA A 371 -7.18 -16.97 12.17
CA ALA A 371 -8.10 -15.88 11.82
C ALA A 371 -7.75 -15.26 10.46
N VAL A 372 -6.46 -15.07 10.17
CA VAL A 372 -5.98 -14.58 8.86
C VAL A 372 -6.42 -15.50 7.72
N VAL A 373 -6.26 -16.82 7.89
CA VAL A 373 -6.65 -17.81 6.86
C VAL A 373 -8.17 -17.89 6.68
N GLN A 374 -8.94 -17.64 7.75
CA GLN A 374 -10.42 -17.66 7.70
C GLN A 374 -11.03 -16.36 7.18
N GLN A 375 -10.28 -15.26 7.21
CA GLN A 375 -10.74 -13.96 6.72
C GLN A 375 -11.12 -14.05 5.24
N LYS A 376 -12.27 -13.47 4.91
CA LYS A 376 -12.71 -13.30 3.54
C LYS A 376 -11.95 -12.12 2.91
N PRO A 377 -11.22 -12.30 1.79
CA PRO A 377 -10.40 -11.24 1.21
C PRO A 377 -11.17 -9.96 0.85
N ASP A 378 -12.47 -10.07 0.59
CA ASP A 378 -13.33 -8.94 0.21
C ASP A 378 -14.09 -8.28 1.37
N VAL A 379 -14.04 -8.84 2.58
CA VAL A 379 -14.77 -8.32 3.73
C VAL A 379 -13.81 -7.62 4.69
N PRO A 380 -13.98 -6.31 4.95
CA PRO A 380 -13.15 -5.61 5.92
C PRO A 380 -13.49 -6.06 7.35
N TYR A 381 -12.44 -6.27 8.15
CA TYR A 381 -12.51 -6.42 9.62
C TYR A 381 -13.49 -7.52 10.09
N ASP A 382 -13.42 -8.70 9.46
CA ASP A 382 -14.31 -9.84 9.72
C ASP A 382 -13.77 -10.82 10.77
N SER A 383 -12.65 -10.52 11.43
CA SER A 383 -12.15 -11.32 12.54
C SER A 383 -13.12 -11.32 13.73
N ALA A 384 -13.40 -12.51 14.28
CA ALA A 384 -14.28 -12.64 15.44
C ALA A 384 -13.65 -12.09 16.75
N ASP A 385 -12.33 -12.22 16.90
CA ASP A 385 -11.56 -11.75 18.06
C ASP A 385 -10.21 -11.18 17.59
N PRO A 386 -10.20 -9.95 17.06
CA PRO A 386 -8.96 -9.29 16.70
C PRO A 386 -8.13 -8.96 17.96
N LEU A 387 -6.80 -9.00 17.84
CA LEU A 387 -5.89 -8.54 18.90
C LEU A 387 -6.12 -7.05 19.18
N PHE A 388 -6.26 -6.26 18.12
CA PHE A 388 -6.68 -4.85 18.19
C PHE A 388 -7.68 -4.58 17.07
N PRO A 389 -8.87 -4.04 17.36
CA PRO A 389 -9.89 -3.79 16.33
C PRO A 389 -9.51 -2.60 15.44
N PHE A 390 -10.17 -2.51 14.28
CA PHE A 390 -10.13 -1.30 13.44
C PHE A 390 -10.47 -0.05 14.27
N GLY A 391 -9.73 1.04 14.05
CA GLY A 391 -9.93 2.28 14.78
C GLY A 391 -9.38 2.29 16.21
N HIS A 392 -8.72 1.21 16.67
CA HIS A 392 -8.04 1.19 17.96
C HIS A 392 -6.83 2.12 17.99
N GLY A 393 -6.58 2.73 19.15
CA GLY A 393 -5.44 3.60 19.40
C GLY A 393 -5.67 4.42 20.67
N LEU A 394 -4.73 4.38 21.60
CA LEU A 394 -4.80 5.05 22.89
C LEU A 394 -4.30 6.50 22.79
N SER A 395 -4.69 7.32 23.75
CA SER A 395 -4.15 8.67 23.97
C SER A 395 -3.56 8.76 25.38
N TYR A 396 -2.66 9.70 25.66
CA TYR A 396 -2.15 9.88 27.03
C TYR A 396 -3.24 10.34 28.02
N SER A 397 -4.26 11.05 27.53
CA SER A 397 -5.38 11.56 28.32
C SER A 397 -6.45 10.51 28.64
N HIS A 398 -6.51 9.40 27.90
CA HIS A 398 -7.40 8.27 28.15
C HIS A 398 -6.57 7.05 28.56
N ALA A 399 -6.15 7.00 29.82
CA ALA A 399 -5.92 5.72 30.46
C ALA A 399 -7.28 5.20 30.94
N ASP A 400 -7.74 4.07 30.41
CA ASP A 400 -8.99 3.42 30.81
C ASP A 400 -9.07 3.26 32.35
N PRO A 401 -10.28 3.35 32.94
CA PRO A 401 -10.46 2.98 34.34
C PRO A 401 -10.14 1.48 34.49
N ALA A 402 -9.38 1.18 35.55
CA ALA A 402 -8.82 -0.13 35.89
C ALA A 402 -9.82 -1.29 35.91
#